data_AF-A0AAX4J9Y5-F1
#
_entry.id   AF-A0AAX4J9Y5-F1
#
_cell.length_a   1.000
_cell.length_b   1.000
_cell.length_c   1.000
_cell.angle_alpha   90.00
_cell.angle_beta   90.00
_cell.angle_gamma   90.00
#
_symmetry.space_group_name_H-M   'P 1'
#
loop_
_entity.id
_entity.type
_entity.pdbx_description
1 polymer ?
#
loop_
_entity_poly.entity_id
_entity_poly.type
_entity_poly.pdbx_seq_one_letter_code
_entity_poly.pdbx_strand_id
1 'polypeptide(L)'
;MNTIYLLITTFLSYKPNKSIRLIEDTKVKRNISLYTIDDMNIPPVKNLSREILYESFIAIDSIVFLVSVGVIKEKELENFLQKTVLQAKKLLIIKPEVRKFFNNFSNTVKLDNQYLKNMLNLRNKYFELDKSQIAQSITRDRILELDSRIQNKLVLVEDNKDKSYIRMIQALCKSKDGEDGLAVNLLKERFEFYRENIDLSKSQIYESKISLNLGGAIFSPALLLNLCKKLTIYKKKDLVKKTISSFLESIKILHVNTINRSFMDKKKQIIEYLISCLELRQNIYREKIDEAFYHRSILIEHFIRENGNDKDLYKTLDKFQEEEIKKLIFIFENMNEDNMQRVILHESRILEYYLNYLCDYQESTKNKLLDLFNV
;
A
#
# COMPACT_ATOMS: atom_id res chain seq x y z
N MET A 1 29.21 -8.97 10.75
CA MET A 1 29.07 -9.38 12.17
C MET A 1 28.01 -8.50 12.83
N ASN A 2 27.07 -9.14 13.54
CA ASN A 2 26.24 -8.61 14.65
C ASN A 2 25.09 -7.62 14.39
N THR A 3 24.00 -8.11 13.79
CA THR A 3 22.63 -7.65 14.14
C THR A 3 21.75 -8.80 14.66
N ILE A 4 22.07 -10.05 14.30
CA ILE A 4 21.41 -11.27 14.81
C ILE A 4 21.92 -11.66 16.23
N TYR A 5 23.14 -11.26 16.61
CA TYR A 5 23.72 -11.56 17.94
C TYR A 5 23.13 -10.67 19.06
N LEU A 6 22.57 -9.50 18.72
CA LEU A 6 21.97 -8.59 19.70
C LEU A 6 20.57 -9.06 20.14
N LEU A 7 19.82 -9.75 19.27
CA LEU A 7 18.50 -10.33 19.58
C LEU A 7 18.60 -11.65 20.37
N ILE A 8 19.72 -12.37 20.26
CA ILE A 8 19.96 -13.63 20.97
C ILE A 8 20.43 -13.40 22.43
N THR A 9 21.09 -12.27 22.71
CA THR A 9 21.57 -11.95 24.07
C THR A 9 20.52 -11.26 24.95
N THR A 10 19.50 -10.61 24.37
CA THR A 10 18.44 -9.91 25.12
C THR A 10 17.34 -10.84 25.63
N PHE A 11 17.05 -11.96 24.97
CA PHE A 11 16.01 -12.90 25.43
C PHE A 11 16.40 -13.76 26.64
N LEU A 12 17.68 -13.77 27.06
CA LEU A 12 18.17 -14.65 28.15
C LEU A 12 18.83 -13.92 29.32
N SER A 13 18.80 -12.58 29.40
CA SER A 13 19.51 -11.84 30.46
C SER A 13 18.73 -10.73 31.19
N TYR A 14 17.43 -10.57 30.95
CA TYR A 14 16.66 -9.50 31.61
C TYR A 14 16.24 -9.88 33.05
N LYS A 15 16.98 -9.38 34.04
CA LYS A 15 16.53 -9.30 35.44
C LYS A 15 15.75 -8.00 35.63
N PRO A 16 14.51 -8.03 36.17
CA PRO A 16 13.73 -6.84 36.36
C PRO A 16 14.25 -6.11 37.61
N ASN A 17 14.57 -4.82 37.49
CA ASN A 17 14.56 -3.96 38.66
C ASN A 17 14.23 -2.51 38.32
N LYS A 18 13.23 -2.03 39.07
CA LYS A 18 12.79 -0.66 39.33
C LYS A 18 12.11 0.13 38.19
N SER A 19 10.86 0.44 38.49
CA SER A 19 9.90 1.35 37.88
C SER A 19 10.43 2.75 37.59
N ILE A 20 10.01 3.33 36.47
CA ILE A 20 9.71 4.77 36.33
C ILE A 20 8.39 4.88 35.55
N ARG A 21 7.36 5.45 36.20
CA ARG A 21 6.18 6.05 35.56
C ARG A 21 6.56 7.39 34.94
N LEU A 22 5.69 7.90 34.04
CA LEU A 22 5.66 9.19 33.32
C LEU A 22 6.06 8.98 31.84
N ILE A 23 5.26 9.30 30.83
CA ILE A 23 4.29 10.39 30.59
C ILE A 23 3.19 9.83 29.64
N GLU A 24 1.92 9.73 30.02
CA GLU A 24 0.82 10.69 29.81
C GLU A 24 0.65 11.24 28.37
N ASP A 25 -0.54 10.99 27.81
CA ASP A 25 -1.18 11.60 26.65
C ASP A 25 -0.32 12.44 25.68
N THR A 26 0.10 11.79 24.60
CA THR A 26 -0.08 12.40 23.28
C THR A 26 -0.94 11.45 22.45
N LYS A 27 -2.10 11.95 22.02
CA LYS A 27 -3.03 11.32 21.09
C LYS A 27 -2.29 10.80 19.85
N VAL A 28 -1.75 9.59 19.91
CA VAL A 28 -1.45 8.82 18.70
C VAL A 28 -2.81 8.36 18.20
N LYS A 29 -3.35 9.08 17.21
CA LYS A 29 -4.50 8.57 16.45
C LYS A 29 -4.14 7.16 16.00
N ARG A 30 -4.89 6.19 16.52
CA ARG A 30 -4.93 4.81 16.04
C ARG A 30 -5.31 4.86 14.55
N ASN A 31 -4.31 4.81 13.68
CA ASN A 31 -4.54 4.56 12.26
C ASN A 31 -4.43 3.05 12.08
N ILE A 32 -5.53 2.36 12.38
CA ILE A 32 -5.75 0.99 11.94
C ILE A 32 -6.29 1.14 10.50
N SER A 33 -5.51 0.68 9.52
CA SER A 33 -5.84 0.40 8.12
C SER A 33 -6.95 1.22 7.43
N LEU A 34 -6.57 1.88 6.33
CA LEU A 34 -7.44 2.65 5.42
C LEU A 34 -8.38 1.82 4.51
N TYR A 35 -8.41 0.49 4.62
CA TYR A 35 -9.04 -0.39 3.63
C TYR A 35 -10.37 -1.03 4.04
N THR A 36 -10.90 -0.73 5.22
CA THR A 36 -12.29 -1.08 5.57
C THR A 36 -13.27 -0.02 5.05
N ILE A 37 -14.35 -0.46 4.40
CA ILE A 37 -15.41 0.41 3.84
C ILE A 37 -15.99 1.34 4.93
N ASP A 38 -16.02 0.86 6.18
CA ASP A 38 -16.54 1.61 7.34
C ASP A 38 -15.53 2.61 7.95
N ASP A 39 -14.25 2.55 7.59
CA ASP A 39 -13.17 3.42 8.12
C ASP A 39 -12.78 4.56 7.17
N MET A 40 -13.56 4.80 6.09
CA MET A 40 -13.35 5.92 5.16
C MET A 40 -13.69 7.29 5.76
N ASN A 41 -13.32 7.56 7.02
CA ASN A 41 -12.93 8.90 7.43
C ASN A 41 -11.53 9.17 6.85
N ILE A 42 -11.46 9.22 5.51
CA ILE A 42 -10.25 9.55 4.76
C ILE A 42 -9.78 10.91 5.27
N PRO A 43 -8.60 11.01 5.90
CA PRO A 43 -8.10 12.29 6.37
C PRO A 43 -7.99 13.24 5.16
N PRO A 44 -8.29 14.54 5.32
CA PRO A 44 -8.22 15.49 4.23
C PRO A 44 -6.84 15.41 3.57
N VAL A 45 -6.86 15.32 2.25
CA VAL A 45 -5.69 15.21 1.37
C VAL A 45 -4.61 16.21 1.81
N LYS A 46 -3.39 15.73 2.08
CA LYS A 46 -2.35 16.52 2.77
C LYS A 46 -1.47 17.37 1.85
N ASN A 47 -1.38 17.07 0.55
CA ASN A 47 -0.48 17.80 -0.36
C ASN A 47 -1.24 18.78 -1.26
N LEU A 48 -1.51 19.97 -0.70
CA LEU A 48 -2.15 21.07 -1.41
C LEU A 48 -1.37 21.51 -2.65
N SER A 49 -0.03 21.48 -2.62
CA SER A 49 0.81 21.82 -3.80
C SER A 49 0.50 20.89 -4.97
N ARG A 50 0.41 19.58 -4.73
CA ARG A 50 0.08 18.58 -5.74
C ARG A 50 -1.35 18.74 -6.25
N GLU A 51 -2.32 18.99 -5.36
CA GLU A 51 -3.69 19.31 -5.79
C GLU A 51 -3.71 20.54 -6.71
N ILE A 52 -3.01 21.61 -6.33
CA ILE A 52 -2.90 22.81 -7.15
C ILE A 52 -2.27 22.51 -8.51
N LEU A 53 -1.17 21.76 -8.55
CA LEU A 53 -0.44 21.46 -9.77
C LEU A 53 -1.27 20.67 -10.79
N TYR A 54 -2.11 19.74 -10.32
CA TYR A 54 -2.83 18.81 -11.20
C TYR A 54 -4.32 19.09 -11.36
N GLU A 55 -4.99 19.70 -10.37
CA GLU A 55 -6.45 19.92 -10.40
C GLU A 55 -6.85 21.37 -10.72
N SER A 56 -5.93 22.34 -10.67
CA SER A 56 -6.30 23.76 -10.86
C SER A 56 -6.62 24.15 -12.31
N PHE A 57 -6.23 23.33 -13.28
CA PHE A 57 -6.49 23.62 -14.71
C PHE A 57 -7.73 22.90 -15.23
N ILE A 58 -7.83 21.60 -14.92
CA ILE A 58 -8.96 20.71 -15.21
C ILE A 58 -9.04 19.73 -14.03
N ALA A 59 -10.20 19.62 -13.38
CA ALA A 59 -10.38 18.70 -12.27
C ALA A 59 -10.34 17.23 -12.74
N ILE A 60 -9.89 16.32 -11.88
CA ILE A 60 -9.82 14.87 -12.18
C ILE A 60 -11.20 14.34 -12.58
N ASP A 61 -12.21 14.67 -11.79
CA ASP A 61 -13.60 14.27 -11.99
C ASP A 61 -14.13 14.75 -13.36
N SER A 62 -13.76 15.96 -13.79
CA SER A 62 -14.10 16.47 -15.12
C SER A 62 -13.48 15.65 -16.25
N ILE A 63 -12.23 15.21 -16.08
CA ILE A 63 -11.54 14.39 -17.10
C ILE A 63 -12.21 13.03 -17.21
N VAL A 64 -12.49 12.38 -16.06
CA VAL A 64 -13.19 11.09 -16.01
C VAL A 64 -14.57 11.21 -16.66
N PHE A 65 -15.31 12.28 -16.38
CA PHE A 65 -16.59 12.55 -17.02
C PHE A 65 -16.47 12.71 -18.54
N LEU A 66 -15.54 13.53 -19.03
CA LEU A 66 -15.32 13.77 -20.47
C LEU A 66 -14.97 12.50 -21.24
N VAL A 67 -14.21 11.58 -20.62
CA VAL A 67 -13.95 10.26 -21.20
C VAL A 67 -15.21 9.40 -21.20
N SER A 68 -15.98 9.42 -20.11
CA SER A 68 -17.20 8.61 -19.95
C SER A 68 -18.29 8.99 -20.94
N VAL A 69 -18.44 10.28 -21.27
CA VAL A 69 -19.40 10.77 -22.28
C VAL A 69 -18.84 10.71 -23.72
N GLY A 70 -17.64 10.16 -23.92
CA GLY A 70 -17.04 9.96 -25.23
C GLY A 70 -16.49 11.23 -25.90
N VAL A 71 -16.41 12.36 -25.19
CA VAL A 71 -15.80 13.60 -25.69
C VAL A 71 -14.29 13.43 -25.84
N ILE A 72 -13.64 12.74 -24.91
CA ILE A 72 -12.24 12.30 -25.02
C ILE A 72 -12.23 10.79 -25.23
N LYS A 73 -11.64 10.34 -26.34
CA LYS A 73 -11.45 8.89 -26.57
C LYS A 73 -10.32 8.38 -25.69
N GLU A 74 -10.44 7.15 -25.16
CA GLU A 74 -9.42 6.55 -24.30
C GLU A 74 -8.01 6.57 -24.93
N LYS A 75 -7.91 6.30 -26.23
CA LYS A 75 -6.64 6.35 -27.00
C LYS A 75 -6.01 7.75 -27.11
N GLU A 76 -6.79 8.80 -26.90
CA GLU A 76 -6.36 10.21 -26.97
C GLU A 76 -6.07 10.79 -25.58
N LEU A 77 -6.47 10.10 -24.51
CA LEU A 77 -6.41 10.58 -23.13
C LEU A 77 -5.00 11.02 -22.73
N GLU A 78 -3.98 10.20 -22.98
CA GLU A 78 -2.61 10.54 -22.59
C GLU A 78 -2.10 11.80 -23.31
N ASN A 79 -2.30 11.88 -24.63
CA ASN A 79 -1.93 13.05 -25.42
C ASN A 79 -2.71 14.31 -24.99
N PHE A 80 -3.99 14.15 -24.63
CA PHE A 80 -4.79 15.23 -24.05
C PHE A 80 -4.18 15.74 -22.73
N LEU A 81 -3.88 14.85 -21.79
CA LEU A 81 -3.27 15.21 -20.50
C LEU A 81 -1.91 15.89 -20.68
N GLN A 82 -1.08 15.37 -21.59
CA GLN A 82 0.23 15.93 -21.91
C GLN A 82 0.16 17.34 -22.52
N LYS A 83 -0.89 17.66 -23.27
CA LYS A 83 -1.09 18.96 -23.93
C LYS A 83 -1.88 19.97 -23.08
N THR A 84 -2.52 19.52 -22.01
CA THR A 84 -3.35 20.35 -21.12
C THR A 84 -2.77 20.39 -19.73
N VAL A 85 -3.17 19.48 -18.83
CA VAL A 85 -2.84 19.47 -17.42
C VAL A 85 -1.33 19.53 -17.17
N LEU A 86 -0.53 18.72 -17.88
CA LEU A 86 0.92 18.70 -17.65
C LEU A 86 1.63 19.97 -18.16
N GLN A 87 1.14 20.58 -19.24
CA GLN A 87 1.66 21.88 -19.69
C GLN A 87 1.27 22.99 -18.71
N ALA A 88 0.03 22.98 -18.22
CA ALA A 88 -0.46 23.93 -17.24
C ALA A 88 0.34 23.85 -15.93
N LYS A 89 0.60 22.63 -15.45
CA LYS A 89 1.50 22.36 -14.32
C LYS A 89 2.87 23.02 -14.53
N LYS A 90 3.55 22.73 -15.65
CA LYS A 90 4.88 23.28 -15.95
C LYS A 90 4.89 24.80 -15.95
N LEU A 91 3.87 25.41 -16.56
CA LEU A 91 3.73 26.86 -16.57
C LEU A 91 3.50 27.42 -15.16
N LEU A 92 2.66 26.74 -14.36
CA LEU A 92 2.31 27.17 -13.02
C LEU A 92 3.51 27.13 -12.06
N ILE A 93 4.44 26.18 -12.22
CA ILE A 93 5.70 26.13 -11.46
C ILE A 93 6.58 27.35 -11.76
N ILE A 94 6.69 27.74 -13.05
CA ILE A 94 7.55 28.85 -13.48
C ILE A 94 6.90 30.20 -13.15
N LYS A 95 5.58 30.30 -13.31
CA LYS A 95 4.78 31.53 -13.19
C LYS A 95 3.49 31.29 -12.40
N PRO A 96 3.56 31.19 -11.06
CA PRO A 96 2.39 30.92 -10.20
C PRO A 96 1.21 31.87 -10.42
N GLU A 97 1.49 33.12 -10.81
CA GLU A 97 0.50 34.16 -11.07
C GLU A 97 -0.45 33.85 -12.24
N VAL A 98 -0.09 32.91 -13.12
CA VAL A 98 -0.96 32.51 -14.24
C VAL A 98 -2.22 31.80 -13.78
N ARG A 99 -2.23 31.26 -12.55
CA ARG A 99 -3.37 30.55 -11.95
C ARG A 99 -4.66 31.37 -12.01
N LYS A 100 -4.58 32.69 -11.81
CA LYS A 100 -5.75 33.59 -11.82
C LYS A 100 -6.53 33.55 -13.14
N PHE A 101 -5.89 33.10 -14.23
CA PHE A 101 -6.51 32.97 -15.53
C PHE A 101 -7.15 31.59 -15.77
N PHE A 102 -6.92 30.59 -14.90
CA PHE A 102 -7.48 29.26 -15.07
C PHE A 102 -9.00 29.23 -14.89
N ASN A 103 -9.58 30.18 -14.16
CA ASN A 103 -11.03 30.34 -14.05
C ASN A 103 -11.67 30.99 -15.31
N ASN A 104 -10.91 31.23 -16.39
CA ASN A 104 -11.43 31.78 -17.63
C ASN A 104 -11.98 30.70 -18.58
N PHE A 105 -13.29 30.50 -18.55
CA PHE A 105 -14.01 29.56 -19.42
C PHE A 105 -14.61 30.23 -20.67
N SER A 106 -14.13 31.40 -21.07
CA SER A 106 -14.63 32.09 -22.27
C SER A 106 -14.12 31.44 -23.57
N ASN A 107 -14.96 31.46 -24.60
CA ASN A 107 -14.65 30.98 -25.95
C ASN A 107 -13.61 31.86 -26.66
N THR A 108 -13.35 33.08 -26.16
CA THR A 108 -12.32 33.99 -26.70
C THR A 108 -11.41 34.52 -25.59
N VAL A 109 -10.28 33.84 -25.40
CA VAL A 109 -9.28 34.23 -24.40
C VAL A 109 -8.39 35.34 -24.95
N LYS A 110 -8.56 36.56 -24.45
CA LYS A 110 -7.67 37.70 -24.74
C LYS A 110 -6.53 37.74 -23.71
N LEU A 111 -5.40 37.14 -24.04
CA LEU A 111 -4.18 37.12 -23.24
C LEU A 111 -2.95 37.33 -24.12
N ASP A 112 -1.97 38.10 -23.62
CA ASP A 112 -0.70 38.35 -24.31
C ASP A 112 0.20 37.11 -24.33
N ASN A 113 0.06 36.25 -23.32
CA ASN A 113 0.77 34.97 -23.28
C ASN A 113 0.09 33.96 -24.22
N GLN A 114 0.63 33.86 -25.44
CA GLN A 114 0.12 32.98 -26.49
C GLN A 114 0.07 31.50 -26.08
N TYR A 115 1.01 31.05 -25.24
CA TYR A 115 1.04 29.68 -24.76
C TYR A 115 -0.11 29.38 -23.79
N LEU A 116 -0.32 30.24 -22.80
CA LEU A 116 -1.46 30.15 -21.89
C LEU A 116 -2.80 30.26 -22.62
N LYS A 117 -2.89 31.17 -23.60
CA LYS A 117 -4.04 31.33 -24.48
C LYS A 117 -4.36 30.03 -25.23
N ASN A 118 -3.36 29.39 -25.83
CA ASN A 118 -3.55 28.14 -26.56
C ASN A 118 -4.04 27.00 -25.65
N MET A 119 -3.50 26.87 -24.44
CA MET A 119 -3.97 25.87 -23.47
C MET A 119 -5.42 26.10 -23.05
N LEU A 120 -5.78 27.34 -22.69
CA LEU A 120 -7.14 27.68 -22.29
C LEU A 120 -8.14 27.45 -23.43
N ASN A 121 -7.79 27.85 -24.66
CA ASN A 121 -8.63 27.59 -25.84
C ASN A 121 -8.82 26.09 -26.08
N LEU A 122 -7.75 25.29 -25.96
CA LEU A 122 -7.84 23.84 -26.11
C LEU A 122 -8.77 23.22 -25.06
N ARG A 123 -8.59 23.58 -23.79
CA ARG A 123 -9.45 23.11 -22.69
C ARG A 123 -10.90 23.53 -22.91
N ASN A 124 -11.16 24.80 -23.17
CA ASN A 124 -12.52 25.32 -23.32
C ASN A 124 -13.24 24.66 -24.50
N LYS A 125 -12.52 24.35 -25.60
CA LYS A 125 -13.06 23.54 -26.70
C LYS A 125 -13.56 22.16 -26.25
N TYR A 126 -12.84 21.47 -25.36
CA TYR A 126 -13.31 20.18 -24.83
C TYR A 126 -14.54 20.33 -23.91
N PHE A 127 -14.62 21.42 -23.14
CA PHE A 127 -15.82 21.73 -22.36
C PHE A 127 -17.02 22.12 -23.22
N GLU A 128 -16.82 22.79 -24.36
CA GLU A 128 -17.89 23.10 -25.32
C GLU A 128 -18.48 21.84 -25.97
N LEU A 129 -17.65 20.82 -26.19
CA LEU A 129 -18.13 19.53 -26.72
C LEU A 129 -19.04 18.79 -25.72
N ASP A 130 -18.87 19.04 -24.42
CA ASP A 130 -19.82 18.63 -23.39
C ASP A 130 -21.03 19.58 -23.35
N LYS A 131 -22.10 19.21 -24.07
CA LYS A 131 -23.35 20.00 -24.09
C LYS A 131 -24.00 20.17 -22.71
N SER A 132 -23.74 19.27 -21.76
CA SER A 132 -24.30 19.35 -20.41
C SER A 132 -23.56 20.36 -19.52
N GLN A 133 -22.36 20.78 -19.92
CA GLN A 133 -21.48 21.68 -19.17
C GLN A 133 -21.08 21.17 -17.77
N ILE A 134 -21.33 19.89 -17.49
CA ILE A 134 -21.02 19.25 -16.21
C ILE A 134 -19.50 19.28 -15.97
N ALA A 135 -18.70 18.93 -16.98
CA ALA A 135 -17.24 18.92 -16.84
C ALA A 135 -16.70 20.31 -16.48
N GLN A 136 -17.25 21.36 -17.11
CA GLN A 136 -16.87 22.74 -16.84
C GLN A 136 -17.26 23.16 -15.42
N SER A 137 -18.49 22.84 -14.99
CA SER A 137 -18.98 23.17 -13.64
C SER A 137 -18.09 22.54 -12.58
N ILE A 138 -17.82 21.23 -12.69
CA ILE A 138 -16.96 20.49 -11.77
C ILE A 138 -15.57 21.13 -11.66
N THR A 139 -14.96 21.49 -12.80
CA THR A 139 -13.64 22.14 -12.79
C THR A 139 -13.70 23.52 -12.12
N ARG A 140 -14.73 24.32 -12.40
CA ARG A 140 -14.90 25.64 -11.79
C ARG A 140 -15.05 25.54 -10.28
N ASP A 141 -15.93 24.67 -9.81
CA ASP A 141 -16.19 24.48 -8.38
C ASP A 141 -14.93 24.01 -7.66
N ARG A 142 -14.17 23.10 -8.27
CA ARG A 142 -12.89 22.63 -7.73
C ARG A 142 -11.81 23.71 -7.67
N ILE A 143 -11.73 24.59 -8.67
CA ILE A 143 -10.81 25.74 -8.64
C ILE A 143 -11.15 26.67 -7.47
N LEU A 144 -12.44 26.99 -7.28
CA LEU A 144 -12.89 27.83 -6.17
C LEU A 144 -12.58 27.19 -4.80
N GLU A 145 -12.77 25.88 -4.68
CA GLU A 145 -12.43 25.12 -3.46
C GLU A 145 -10.91 25.10 -3.19
N LEU A 146 -10.07 25.05 -4.23
CA LEU A 146 -8.63 25.16 -4.06
C LEU A 146 -8.21 26.58 -3.67
N ASP A 147 -8.84 27.60 -4.28
CA ASP A 147 -8.54 29.00 -4.01
C ASP A 147 -8.89 29.39 -2.56
N SER A 148 -9.95 28.82 -1.98
CA SER A 148 -10.28 29.05 -0.57
C SER A 148 -9.27 28.44 0.41
N ARG A 149 -8.49 27.45 -0.02
CA ARG A 149 -7.47 26.75 0.79
C ARG A 149 -6.06 27.35 0.62
N ILE A 150 -5.86 28.22 -0.36
CA ILE A 150 -4.56 28.83 -0.67
C ILE A 150 -4.28 30.02 0.26
N GLN A 151 -3.08 30.07 0.83
CA GLN A 151 -2.57 31.23 1.53
C GLN A 151 -2.06 32.30 0.55
N ASN A 152 -1.95 33.56 0.99
CA ASN A 152 -1.58 34.73 0.15
C ASN A 152 -0.30 34.57 -0.71
N LYS A 153 0.59 33.62 -0.40
CA LYS A 153 1.76 33.29 -1.23
C LYS A 153 1.72 31.83 -1.65
N LEU A 154 1.45 31.59 -2.93
CA LEU A 154 1.50 30.27 -3.54
C LEU A 154 2.96 29.83 -3.69
N VAL A 155 3.43 28.91 -2.85
CA VAL A 155 4.73 28.27 -3.00
C VAL A 155 4.50 26.85 -3.52
N LEU A 156 4.90 26.61 -4.76
CA LEU A 156 4.75 25.31 -5.41
C LEU A 156 6.09 24.60 -5.47
N VAL A 157 6.09 23.34 -5.06
CA VAL A 157 7.24 22.46 -5.17
C VAL A 157 7.01 21.56 -6.38
N GLU A 158 8.01 21.48 -7.26
CA GLU A 158 7.95 20.55 -8.39
C GLU A 158 7.83 19.12 -7.87
N ASP A 159 6.87 18.39 -8.41
CA ASP A 159 6.55 17.02 -8.02
C ASP A 159 6.69 16.13 -9.26
N ASN A 160 7.63 15.19 -9.25
CA ASN A 160 7.96 14.33 -10.40
C ASN A 160 6.96 13.16 -10.59
N LYS A 161 5.66 13.44 -10.42
CA LYS A 161 4.58 12.43 -10.47
C LYS A 161 3.77 12.42 -11.77
N ASP A 162 4.25 13.04 -12.86
CA ASP A 162 3.50 13.12 -14.14
C ASP A 162 3.08 11.75 -14.67
N LYS A 163 3.99 10.76 -14.62
CA LYS A 163 3.69 9.38 -15.03
C LYS A 163 2.64 8.73 -14.13
N SER A 164 2.78 8.90 -12.81
CA SER A 164 1.81 8.39 -11.83
C SER A 164 0.44 9.03 -12.00
N TYR A 165 0.39 10.32 -12.31
CA TYR A 165 -0.85 11.05 -12.60
C TYR A 165 -1.57 10.47 -13.82
N ILE A 166 -0.85 10.28 -14.93
CA ILE A 166 -1.43 9.69 -16.15
C ILE A 166 -1.98 8.29 -15.85
N ARG A 167 -1.20 7.44 -15.16
CA ARG A 167 -1.64 6.08 -14.78
C ARG A 167 -2.89 6.11 -13.91
N MET A 168 -2.94 6.98 -12.92
CA MET A 168 -4.10 7.18 -12.05
C MET A 168 -5.35 7.54 -12.87
N ILE A 169 -5.28 8.53 -13.77
CA ILE A 169 -6.44 8.90 -14.62
C ILE A 169 -6.85 7.72 -15.53
N GLN A 170 -5.90 7.01 -16.13
CA GLN A 170 -6.20 5.83 -16.95
C GLN A 170 -6.87 4.71 -16.15
N ALA A 171 -6.41 4.44 -14.93
CA ALA A 171 -7.02 3.47 -14.03
C ALA A 171 -8.46 3.88 -13.68
N LEU A 172 -8.67 5.16 -13.36
CA LEU A 172 -9.99 5.71 -13.07
C LEU A 172 -10.97 5.54 -14.23
N CYS A 173 -10.57 5.88 -15.45
CA CYS A 173 -11.41 5.72 -16.63
C CYS A 173 -11.75 4.24 -16.92
N LYS A 174 -10.86 3.31 -16.60
CA LYS A 174 -11.09 1.86 -16.73
C LYS A 174 -11.94 1.28 -15.59
N SER A 175 -11.93 1.92 -14.42
CA SER A 175 -12.59 1.44 -13.19
C SER A 175 -14.12 1.59 -13.20
N LYS A 176 -14.70 2.13 -14.28
CA LYS A 176 -16.16 2.26 -14.48
C LYS A 176 -16.92 0.94 -14.31
N ASP A 177 -16.25 -0.19 -14.59
CA ASP A 177 -16.78 -1.54 -14.51
C ASP A 177 -16.32 -2.30 -13.24
N GLY A 178 -15.73 -1.60 -12.27
CA GLY A 178 -15.16 -2.20 -11.05
C GLY A 178 -16.20 -2.56 -9.98
N GLU A 179 -15.89 -3.60 -9.18
CA GLU A 179 -16.78 -4.16 -8.14
C GLU A 179 -17.22 -3.14 -7.07
N ASP A 180 -16.35 -2.19 -6.70
CA ASP A 180 -16.59 -1.21 -5.62
C ASP A 180 -17.30 0.08 -6.09
N GLY A 181 -17.58 0.23 -7.40
CA GLY A 181 -18.18 1.43 -8.01
C GLY A 181 -17.20 2.60 -8.23
N LEU A 182 -17.55 3.50 -9.17
CA LEU A 182 -16.67 4.59 -9.64
C LEU A 182 -16.24 5.55 -8.52
N ALA A 183 -17.16 5.95 -7.64
CA ALA A 183 -16.88 6.93 -6.58
C ALA A 183 -15.83 6.42 -5.58
N VAL A 184 -15.90 5.15 -5.20
CA VAL A 184 -14.95 4.54 -4.26
C VAL A 184 -13.57 4.39 -4.91
N ASN A 185 -13.53 3.95 -6.17
CA ASN A 185 -12.27 3.84 -6.92
C ASN A 185 -11.60 5.20 -7.12
N LEU A 186 -12.41 6.24 -7.37
CA LEU A 186 -11.96 7.63 -7.47
C LEU A 186 -11.27 8.11 -6.18
N LEU A 187 -11.87 7.84 -5.02
CA LEU A 187 -11.28 8.22 -3.74
C LEU A 187 -9.97 7.49 -3.45
N LYS A 188 -9.89 6.19 -3.73
CA LYS A 188 -8.68 5.38 -3.47
C LYS A 188 -7.49 5.81 -4.32
N GLU A 189 -7.69 5.95 -5.62
CA GLU A 189 -6.62 6.35 -6.56
C GLU A 189 -6.12 7.76 -6.26
N ARG A 190 -7.04 8.70 -5.96
CA ARG A 190 -6.66 10.06 -5.53
C ARG A 190 -5.88 10.03 -4.22
N PHE A 191 -6.33 9.28 -3.23
CA PHE A 191 -5.64 9.17 -1.95
C PHE A 191 -4.19 8.74 -2.15
N GLU A 192 -3.94 7.69 -2.93
CA GLU A 192 -2.56 7.25 -3.15
C GLU A 192 -1.71 8.22 -3.97
N PHE A 193 -2.29 8.83 -5.00
CA PHE A 193 -1.56 9.83 -5.77
C PHE A 193 -1.13 11.02 -4.89
N TYR A 194 -2.03 11.49 -4.03
CA TYR A 194 -1.78 12.65 -3.17
C TYR A 194 -1.00 12.35 -1.90
N ARG A 195 -0.86 11.08 -1.50
CA ARG A 195 -0.04 10.72 -0.35
C ARG A 195 1.44 11.05 -0.62
N GLU A 196 2.14 11.46 0.44
CA GLU A 196 3.60 11.56 0.40
C GLU A 196 4.22 10.18 0.17
N ASN A 197 5.26 10.16 -0.66
CA ASN A 197 6.03 8.95 -0.83
C ASN A 197 6.87 8.73 0.42
N ILE A 198 6.79 7.55 0.99
CA ILE A 198 7.73 7.10 2.01
C ILE A 198 8.79 6.28 1.28
N ASP A 199 10.04 6.73 1.34
CA ASP A 199 11.16 6.01 0.75
C ASP A 199 11.45 4.75 1.57
N LEU A 200 11.08 3.61 1.02
CA LEU A 200 11.42 2.31 1.56
C LEU A 200 12.76 1.83 0.99
N SER A 201 13.64 1.36 1.85
CA SER A 201 14.88 0.74 1.41
C SER A 201 14.61 -0.58 0.67
N LYS A 202 15.51 -0.95 -0.26
CA LYS A 202 15.43 -2.22 -0.98
C LYS A 202 15.38 -3.43 -0.04
N SER A 203 16.11 -3.39 1.08
CA SER A 203 16.12 -4.47 2.07
C SER A 203 14.77 -4.57 2.80
N GLN A 204 14.15 -3.44 3.21
CA GLN A 204 12.80 -3.47 3.80
C GLN A 204 11.79 -4.12 2.85
N ILE A 205 11.81 -3.75 1.58
CA ILE A 205 10.90 -4.31 0.57
C ILE A 205 11.13 -5.82 0.42
N TYR A 206 12.39 -6.22 0.25
CA TYR A 206 12.79 -7.61 0.04
C TYR A 206 12.47 -8.50 1.26
N GLU A 207 12.82 -8.04 2.46
CA GLU A 207 12.54 -8.76 3.72
C GLU A 207 11.03 -8.91 3.97
N SER A 208 10.24 -7.87 3.71
CA SER A 208 8.78 -7.96 3.85
C SER A 208 8.14 -8.90 2.84
N LYS A 209 8.65 -8.95 1.60
CA LYS A 209 8.21 -9.95 0.61
C LYS A 209 8.49 -11.36 1.10
N ILE A 210 9.72 -11.64 1.53
CA ILE A 210 10.08 -12.96 2.07
C ILE A 210 9.20 -13.30 3.28
N SER A 211 9.10 -12.37 4.24
CA SER A 211 8.34 -12.57 5.46
C SER A 211 6.89 -12.92 5.15
N LEU A 212 6.20 -12.13 4.30
CA LEU A 212 4.82 -12.42 3.88
C LEU A 212 4.71 -13.82 3.27
N ASN A 213 5.56 -14.15 2.29
CA ASN A 213 5.48 -15.42 1.56
C ASN A 213 5.83 -16.65 2.40
N LEU A 214 6.60 -16.48 3.49
CA LEU A 214 6.93 -17.56 4.42
C LEU A 214 5.96 -17.65 5.61
N GLY A 215 4.81 -16.97 5.55
CA GLY A 215 3.79 -16.99 6.61
C GLY A 215 4.15 -16.13 7.81
N GLY A 216 5.02 -15.12 7.62
CA GLY A 216 5.50 -14.23 8.67
C GLY A 216 4.44 -13.36 9.32
N ALA A 217 3.23 -13.28 8.74
CA ALA A 217 2.06 -12.69 9.38
C ALA A 217 1.42 -13.60 10.45
N ILE A 218 1.64 -14.92 10.36
CA ILE A 218 1.19 -15.91 11.36
C ILE A 218 2.31 -16.19 12.35
N PHE A 219 3.51 -16.46 11.85
CA PHE A 219 4.68 -16.69 12.70
C PHE A 219 5.97 -16.22 12.02
N SER A 220 6.64 -15.24 12.63
CA SER A 220 7.95 -14.74 12.18
C SER A 220 8.91 -15.88 11.82
N PRO A 221 9.44 -15.93 10.57
CA PRO A 221 10.34 -16.99 10.13
C PRO A 221 11.61 -17.13 10.99
N ALA A 222 12.11 -16.00 11.51
CA ALA A 222 13.27 -15.99 12.39
C ALA A 222 12.98 -16.66 13.74
N LEU A 223 11.81 -16.40 14.33
CA LEU A 223 11.38 -17.04 15.57
C LEU A 223 11.08 -18.52 15.35
N LEU A 224 10.39 -18.85 14.26
CA LEU A 224 10.09 -20.23 13.89
C LEU A 224 11.37 -21.06 13.74
N LEU A 225 12.38 -20.53 13.06
CA LEU A 225 13.69 -21.19 12.94
C LEU A 225 14.31 -21.47 14.30
N ASN A 226 14.33 -20.49 15.21
CA ASN A 226 14.91 -20.64 16.54
C ASN A 226 14.14 -21.65 17.39
N LEU A 227 12.81 -21.67 17.29
CA LEU A 227 11.95 -22.64 17.96
C LEU A 227 12.23 -24.05 17.41
N CYS A 228 12.22 -24.21 16.09
CA CYS A 228 12.53 -25.48 15.46
C CYS A 228 13.93 -25.97 15.85
N LYS A 229 14.96 -25.12 15.92
CA LYS A 229 16.32 -25.49 16.37
C LYS A 229 16.36 -26.21 17.71
N LYS A 230 15.51 -25.77 18.63
CA LYS A 230 15.47 -26.25 20.01
C LYS A 230 14.50 -27.41 20.24
N LEU A 231 13.65 -27.73 19.26
CA LEU A 231 12.77 -28.90 19.32
C LEU A 231 13.55 -30.19 19.03
N THR A 232 13.47 -31.15 19.94
CA THR A 232 14.06 -32.50 19.83
C THR A 232 13.02 -33.63 19.83
N ILE A 233 11.73 -33.29 19.71
CA ILE A 233 10.62 -34.26 19.67
C ILE A 233 10.72 -35.31 18.54
N TYR A 234 10.17 -36.49 18.81
CA TYR A 234 9.92 -37.52 17.80
C TYR A 234 8.99 -36.98 16.69
N LYS A 235 9.26 -37.33 15.42
CA LYS A 235 8.53 -36.85 14.23
C LYS A 235 8.47 -35.32 14.07
N LYS A 236 9.48 -34.60 14.57
CA LYS A 236 9.63 -33.15 14.37
C LYS A 236 9.38 -32.70 12.93
N LYS A 237 9.97 -33.38 11.94
CA LYS A 237 9.83 -33.00 10.52
C LYS A 237 8.38 -33.05 10.05
N ASP A 238 7.60 -34.03 10.50
CA ASP A 238 6.17 -34.13 10.16
C ASP A 238 5.35 -33.02 10.84
N LEU A 239 5.64 -32.72 12.11
CA LEU A 239 4.98 -31.62 12.82
C LEU A 239 5.26 -30.28 12.13
N VAL A 240 6.54 -29.97 11.90
CA VAL A 240 6.97 -28.72 11.25
C VAL A 240 6.37 -28.63 9.86
N LYS A 241 6.36 -29.73 9.07
CA LYS A 241 5.73 -29.77 7.75
C LYS A 241 4.25 -29.41 7.80
N LYS A 242 3.46 -30.01 8.70
CA LYS A 242 2.04 -29.67 8.86
C LYS A 242 1.85 -28.19 9.20
N THR A 243 2.66 -27.67 10.12
CA THR A 243 2.60 -26.27 10.53
C THR A 243 2.90 -25.32 9.36
N ILE A 244 4.03 -25.47 8.67
CA ILE A 244 4.36 -24.58 7.55
C ILE A 244 3.39 -24.76 6.37
N SER A 245 2.87 -25.97 6.11
CA SER A 245 1.87 -26.18 5.06
C SER A 245 0.61 -25.36 5.33
N SER A 246 0.14 -25.33 6.59
CA SER A 246 -1.02 -24.50 6.96
C SER A 246 -0.75 -23.00 6.75
N PHE A 247 0.47 -22.53 7.08
CA PHE A 247 0.85 -21.14 6.86
C PHE A 247 0.80 -20.77 5.38
N LEU A 248 1.43 -21.61 4.54
CA LEU A 248 1.52 -21.39 3.09
C LEU A 248 0.17 -21.52 2.37
N GLU A 249 -0.77 -22.33 2.87
CA GLU A 249 -2.10 -22.42 2.27
C GLU A 249 -2.88 -21.09 2.41
N SER A 250 -2.74 -20.40 3.55
CA SER A 250 -3.34 -19.06 3.71
C SER A 250 -2.75 -18.04 2.72
N ILE A 251 -1.44 -18.12 2.44
CA ILE A 251 -0.75 -17.29 1.45
C ILE A 251 -1.18 -17.65 0.02
N LYS A 252 -1.45 -18.93 -0.25
CA LYS A 252 -1.95 -19.39 -1.56
C LYS A 252 -3.33 -18.82 -1.85
N ILE A 253 -4.23 -18.74 -0.86
CA ILE A 253 -5.52 -18.04 -1.03
C ILE A 253 -5.28 -16.56 -1.35
N LEU A 254 -4.38 -15.90 -0.63
CA LEU A 254 -4.03 -14.51 -0.92
C LEU A 254 -3.45 -14.34 -2.34
N HIS A 255 -2.63 -15.27 -2.81
CA HIS A 255 -2.11 -15.26 -4.17
C HIS A 255 -3.23 -15.33 -5.23
N VAL A 256 -4.16 -16.27 -5.10
CA VAL A 256 -5.30 -16.44 -6.01
C VAL A 256 -6.12 -15.15 -6.09
N ASN A 257 -6.33 -14.48 -4.96
CA ASN A 257 -7.10 -13.25 -4.89
C ASN A 257 -6.34 -12.00 -5.36
N THR A 258 -5.04 -12.08 -5.61
CA THR A 258 -4.21 -10.93 -5.98
C THR A 258 -3.63 -11.00 -7.39
N ILE A 259 -3.29 -12.18 -7.94
CA ILE A 259 -2.41 -12.32 -9.12
C ILE A 259 -2.78 -11.43 -10.32
N ASN A 260 -4.07 -11.35 -10.67
CA ASN A 260 -4.58 -10.61 -11.84
C ASN A 260 -5.29 -9.30 -11.48
N ARG A 261 -5.19 -8.85 -10.23
CA ARG A 261 -5.82 -7.62 -9.76
C ARG A 261 -4.96 -6.38 -10.07
N SER A 262 -5.60 -5.20 -10.06
CA SER A 262 -4.91 -3.91 -10.19
C SER A 262 -3.91 -3.69 -9.06
N PHE A 263 -3.00 -2.72 -9.20
CA PHE A 263 -2.07 -2.37 -8.12
C PHE A 263 -2.79 -2.06 -6.80
N MET A 264 -3.84 -1.23 -6.88
CA MET A 264 -4.62 -0.82 -5.71
C MET A 264 -5.37 -1.98 -5.07
N ASP A 265 -5.97 -2.85 -5.87
CA ASP A 265 -6.68 -4.03 -5.37
C ASP A 265 -5.72 -5.05 -4.76
N LYS A 266 -4.56 -5.29 -5.38
CA LYS A 266 -3.50 -6.14 -4.82
C LYS A 266 -3.09 -5.66 -3.44
N LYS A 267 -2.82 -4.36 -3.33
CA LYS A 267 -2.45 -3.72 -2.07
C LYS A 267 -3.55 -3.84 -1.02
N LYS A 268 -4.80 -3.54 -1.38
CA LYS A 268 -5.99 -3.71 -0.50
C LYS A 268 -6.07 -5.14 0.04
N GLN A 269 -5.99 -6.15 -0.83
CA GLN A 269 -6.11 -7.56 -0.43
C GLN A 269 -4.98 -8.02 0.50
N ILE A 270 -3.73 -7.59 0.26
CA ILE A 270 -2.60 -7.90 1.15
C ILE A 270 -2.80 -7.27 2.52
N ILE A 271 -3.18 -5.98 2.56
CA ILE A 271 -3.42 -5.28 3.82
C ILE A 271 -4.60 -5.91 4.58
N GLU A 272 -5.69 -6.24 3.89
CA GLU A 272 -6.85 -6.93 4.48
C GLU A 272 -6.46 -8.29 5.09
N TYR A 273 -5.66 -9.09 4.38
CA TYR A 273 -5.13 -10.34 4.90
C TYR A 273 -4.29 -10.13 6.18
N LEU A 274 -3.38 -9.15 6.17
CA LEU A 274 -2.53 -8.85 7.33
C LEU A 274 -3.36 -8.41 8.54
N ILE A 275 -4.39 -7.58 8.34
CA ILE A 275 -5.29 -7.18 9.43
C ILE A 275 -6.11 -8.37 9.93
N SER A 276 -6.50 -9.29 9.05
CA SER A 276 -7.22 -10.50 9.44
C SER A 276 -6.37 -11.45 10.30
N CYS A 277 -5.04 -11.31 10.23
CA CYS A 277 -4.12 -11.98 11.14
C CYS A 277 -4.02 -11.28 12.51
N LEU A 278 -4.35 -9.99 12.61
CA LEU A 278 -4.39 -9.22 13.87
C LEU A 278 -5.75 -9.29 14.56
N GLU A 279 -6.82 -9.24 13.79
CA GLU A 279 -8.19 -9.03 14.26
C GLU A 279 -9.12 -10.14 13.78
N LEU A 280 -10.13 -10.45 14.59
CA LEU A 280 -11.20 -11.38 14.22
C LEU A 280 -12.14 -10.72 13.21
N ARG A 281 -11.78 -10.76 11.93
CA ARG A 281 -12.61 -10.32 10.81
C ARG A 281 -13.14 -11.52 10.03
N GLN A 282 -14.45 -11.50 9.76
CA GLN A 282 -15.09 -12.45 8.84
C GLN A 282 -14.76 -12.06 7.41
N ASN A 283 -13.93 -12.85 6.73
CA ASN A 283 -13.64 -12.72 5.30
C ASN A 283 -13.12 -14.03 4.72
N ILE A 284 -12.77 -13.98 3.43
CA ILE A 284 -12.33 -15.14 2.64
C ILE A 284 -11.05 -15.80 3.16
N TYR A 285 -10.27 -15.13 4.02
CA TYR A 285 -9.01 -15.65 4.57
C TYR A 285 -9.19 -16.36 5.91
N ARG A 286 -10.30 -16.09 6.61
CA ARG A 286 -10.47 -16.42 8.03
C ARG A 286 -10.20 -17.88 8.36
N GLU A 287 -10.84 -18.81 7.65
CA GLU A 287 -10.73 -20.25 7.92
C GLU A 287 -9.27 -20.73 7.87
N LYS A 288 -8.50 -20.30 6.86
CA LYS A 288 -7.10 -20.70 6.71
C LYS A 288 -6.16 -19.96 7.65
N ILE A 289 -6.49 -18.74 8.03
CA ILE A 289 -5.78 -18.02 9.10
C ILE A 289 -5.98 -18.75 10.45
N ASP A 290 -7.22 -19.15 10.78
CA ASP A 290 -7.51 -19.91 11.99
C ASP A 290 -6.77 -21.24 12.04
N GLU A 291 -6.80 -22.00 10.94
CA GLU A 291 -6.06 -23.26 10.80
C GLU A 291 -4.55 -23.05 11.01
N ALA A 292 -3.99 -21.99 10.42
CA ALA A 292 -2.58 -21.63 10.58
C ALA A 292 -2.25 -21.26 12.05
N PHE A 293 -3.05 -20.42 12.71
CA PHE A 293 -2.82 -20.08 14.12
C PHE A 293 -3.00 -21.29 15.05
N TYR A 294 -3.91 -22.20 14.74
CA TYR A 294 -4.05 -23.47 15.47
C TYR A 294 -2.77 -24.31 15.40
N HIS A 295 -2.22 -24.51 14.20
CA HIS A 295 -0.98 -25.26 14.03
C HIS A 295 0.25 -24.55 14.62
N ARG A 296 0.27 -23.20 14.63
CA ARG A 296 1.26 -22.42 15.38
C ARG A 296 1.18 -22.74 16.87
N SER A 297 -0.02 -22.71 17.45
CA SER A 297 -0.22 -22.99 18.88
C SER A 297 0.26 -24.39 19.26
N ILE A 298 -0.07 -25.42 18.47
CA ILE A 298 0.43 -26.79 18.68
C ILE A 298 1.97 -26.84 18.70
N LEU A 299 2.62 -26.17 17.74
CA LEU A 299 4.08 -26.17 17.66
C LEU A 299 4.71 -25.52 18.90
N ILE A 300 4.14 -24.40 19.37
CA ILE A 300 4.58 -23.70 20.59
C ILE A 300 4.33 -24.57 21.83
N GLU A 301 3.20 -25.29 21.91
CA GLU A 301 2.90 -26.20 23.03
C GLU A 301 3.95 -27.30 23.13
N HIS A 302 4.33 -27.92 22.01
CA HIS A 302 5.39 -28.93 21.99
C HIS A 302 6.72 -28.35 22.48
N PHE A 303 7.05 -27.12 22.06
CA PHE A 303 8.27 -26.44 22.50
C PHE A 303 8.27 -26.19 24.02
N ILE A 304 7.17 -25.69 24.58
CA ILE A 304 7.03 -25.40 26.02
C ILE A 304 7.10 -26.69 26.85
N ARG A 305 6.43 -27.77 26.39
CA ARG A 305 6.47 -29.07 27.09
C ARG A 305 7.90 -29.62 27.19
N GLU A 306 8.72 -29.39 26.17
CA GLU A 306 10.10 -29.88 26.10
C GLU A 306 11.09 -28.97 26.86
N ASN A 307 10.92 -27.64 26.79
CA ASN A 307 11.91 -26.67 27.27
C ASN A 307 11.55 -26.03 28.63
N GLY A 308 10.42 -26.41 29.22
CA GLY A 308 9.95 -25.88 30.49
C GLY A 308 8.87 -24.80 30.34
N ASN A 309 8.14 -24.60 31.44
CA ASN A 309 6.91 -23.82 31.45
C ASN A 309 7.20 -22.31 31.55
N ASP A 310 7.28 -21.63 30.41
CA ASP A 310 7.28 -20.17 30.36
C ASP A 310 5.85 -19.68 30.05
N LYS A 311 5.08 -19.42 31.12
CA LYS A 311 3.69 -18.92 31.03
C LYS A 311 3.59 -17.59 30.27
N ASP A 312 4.69 -16.85 30.13
CA ASP A 312 4.73 -15.56 29.43
C ASP A 312 5.29 -15.66 28.01
N LEU A 313 5.78 -16.84 27.59
CA LEU A 313 6.29 -17.05 26.23
C LEU A 313 5.20 -16.83 25.18
N TYR A 314 3.99 -17.36 25.38
CA TYR A 314 2.86 -17.14 24.45
C TYR A 314 2.58 -15.65 24.26
N LYS A 315 2.40 -14.92 25.36
CA LYS A 315 2.12 -13.48 25.33
C LYS A 315 3.24 -12.70 24.65
N THR A 316 4.49 -13.09 24.90
CA THR A 316 5.66 -12.44 24.31
C THR A 316 5.72 -12.70 22.79
N LEU A 317 5.47 -13.95 22.36
CA LEU A 317 5.43 -14.31 20.95
C LEU A 317 4.26 -13.62 20.22
N ASP A 318 3.10 -13.52 20.86
CA ASP A 318 1.92 -12.85 20.28
C ASP A 318 2.16 -11.35 20.15
N LYS A 319 2.70 -10.70 21.19
CA LYS A 319 3.06 -9.27 21.12
C LYS A 319 4.11 -8.99 20.04
N PHE A 320 5.13 -9.84 19.93
CA PHE A 320 6.12 -9.71 18.87
C PHE A 320 5.50 -9.90 17.48
N GLN A 321 4.62 -10.89 17.34
CA GLN A 321 3.92 -11.17 16.10
C GLN A 321 3.02 -10.00 15.68
N GLU A 322 2.33 -9.38 16.64
CA GLU A 322 1.51 -8.18 16.41
C GLU A 322 2.35 -7.02 15.83
N GLU A 323 3.52 -6.75 16.41
CA GLU A 323 4.43 -5.69 15.93
C GLU A 323 5.00 -6.01 14.55
N GLU A 324 5.34 -7.28 14.27
CA GLU A 324 5.77 -7.69 12.93
C GLU A 324 4.67 -7.50 11.89
N ILE A 325 3.40 -7.84 12.20
CA ILE A 325 2.30 -7.61 11.27
C ILE A 325 2.08 -6.10 11.04
N LYS A 326 2.12 -5.27 12.08
CA LYS A 326 2.03 -3.80 11.93
C LYS A 326 3.14 -3.24 11.05
N LYS A 327 4.37 -3.74 11.20
CA LYS A 327 5.50 -3.39 10.35
C LYS A 327 5.27 -3.82 8.89
N LEU A 328 4.75 -5.03 8.66
CA LEU A 328 4.38 -5.48 7.32
C LEU A 328 3.30 -4.60 6.71
N ILE A 329 2.24 -4.27 7.45
CA ILE A 329 1.18 -3.36 7.01
C ILE A 329 1.79 -2.03 6.58
N PHE A 330 2.60 -1.39 7.44
CA PHE A 330 3.26 -0.14 7.10
C PHE A 330 4.09 -0.23 5.81
N ILE A 331 4.87 -1.30 5.64
CA ILE A 331 5.72 -1.46 4.46
C ILE A 331 4.86 -1.67 3.20
N PHE A 332 3.89 -2.59 3.22
CA PHE A 332 3.01 -2.84 2.08
C PHE A 332 2.11 -1.64 1.75
N GLU A 333 1.64 -0.92 2.75
CA GLU A 333 0.94 0.35 2.58
C GLU A 333 1.84 1.38 1.88
N ASN A 334 3.15 1.31 2.00
CA ASN A 334 4.08 2.27 1.39
C ASN A 334 4.81 1.77 0.13
N MET A 335 4.54 0.54 -0.30
CA MET A 335 5.05 0.05 -1.59
C MET A 335 4.36 0.77 -2.76
N ASN A 336 5.17 1.11 -3.76
CA ASN A 336 4.72 1.60 -5.06
C ASN A 336 4.39 0.44 -6.01
N GLU A 337 3.88 0.75 -7.19
CA GLU A 337 3.49 -0.24 -8.19
C GLU A 337 4.63 -1.19 -8.59
N ASP A 338 5.83 -0.64 -8.83
CA ASP A 338 7.00 -1.42 -9.22
C ASP A 338 7.42 -2.41 -8.11
N ASN A 339 7.36 -1.98 -6.85
CA ASN A 339 7.65 -2.82 -5.68
C ASN A 339 6.62 -3.95 -5.51
N MET A 340 5.35 -3.72 -5.90
CA MET A 340 4.27 -4.70 -5.78
C MET A 340 4.24 -5.73 -6.91
N GLN A 341 5.09 -5.59 -7.92
CA GLN A 341 5.25 -6.63 -8.93
C GLN A 341 5.80 -7.91 -8.29
N ARG A 342 5.16 -9.05 -8.62
CA ARG A 342 5.53 -10.41 -8.13
C ARG A 342 5.70 -10.50 -6.61
N VAL A 343 4.90 -9.73 -5.87
CA VAL A 343 5.00 -9.61 -4.41
C VAL A 343 4.62 -10.90 -3.67
N ILE A 344 3.70 -11.68 -4.22
CA ILE A 344 3.33 -13.01 -3.74
C ILE A 344 3.78 -14.04 -4.75
N LEU A 345 4.59 -14.98 -4.30
CA LEU A 345 5.13 -16.08 -5.09
C LEU A 345 4.30 -17.33 -4.86
N HIS A 346 4.05 -18.05 -5.94
CA HIS A 346 3.44 -19.37 -5.90
C HIS A 346 4.41 -20.37 -6.51
N GLU A 347 5.39 -20.78 -5.70
CA GLU A 347 6.42 -21.73 -6.07
C GLU A 347 6.36 -22.93 -5.14
N SER A 348 6.08 -24.11 -5.70
CA SER A 348 5.87 -25.35 -4.94
C SER A 348 7.12 -25.75 -4.15
N ARG A 349 8.31 -25.35 -4.61
CA ARG A 349 9.59 -25.59 -3.95
C ARG A 349 9.79 -24.78 -2.65
N ILE A 350 9.00 -23.72 -2.41
CA ILE A 350 9.09 -22.94 -1.15
C ILE A 350 8.89 -23.87 0.05
N LEU A 351 7.87 -24.73 0.01
CA LEU A 351 7.58 -25.65 1.11
C LEU A 351 8.76 -26.57 1.40
N GLU A 352 9.35 -27.16 0.37
CA GLU A 352 10.47 -28.09 0.48
C GLU A 352 11.71 -27.42 1.07
N TYR A 353 12.14 -26.29 0.48
CA TYR A 353 13.34 -25.58 0.94
C TYR A 353 13.14 -24.97 2.31
N TYR A 354 11.95 -24.45 2.62
CA TYR A 354 11.66 -23.91 3.94
C TYR A 354 11.64 -25.00 5.01
N LEU A 355 11.02 -26.16 4.73
CA LEU A 355 11.03 -27.31 5.63
C LEU A 355 12.45 -27.79 5.94
N ASN A 356 13.26 -27.99 4.90
CA ASN A 356 14.62 -28.48 5.04
C ASN A 356 15.49 -27.44 5.77
N TYR A 357 15.32 -26.14 5.51
CA TYR A 357 16.03 -25.12 6.28
C TYR A 357 15.64 -25.11 7.77
N LEU A 358 14.35 -25.25 8.08
CA LEU A 358 13.86 -25.28 9.47
C LEU A 358 14.24 -26.55 10.24
N CYS A 359 14.48 -27.67 9.56
CA CYS A 359 14.83 -28.95 10.19
C CYS A 359 16.33 -29.24 10.20
N ASP A 360 17.02 -28.91 9.10
CA ASP A 360 18.38 -29.36 8.84
C ASP A 360 19.42 -28.22 9.04
N TYR A 361 18.96 -26.97 9.15
CA TYR A 361 19.79 -25.78 9.41
C TYR A 361 20.92 -25.52 8.42
N GLN A 362 20.83 -26.12 7.23
CA GLN A 362 21.86 -25.97 6.22
C GLN A 362 21.78 -24.61 5.54
N GLU A 363 22.91 -23.89 5.49
CA GLU A 363 22.98 -22.59 4.80
C GLU A 363 22.73 -22.74 3.29
N SER A 364 23.03 -23.91 2.72
CA SER A 364 22.76 -24.22 1.32
C SER A 364 21.27 -24.26 0.99
N THR A 365 20.41 -24.78 1.88
CA THR A 365 18.96 -24.79 1.67
C THR A 365 18.33 -23.43 1.90
N LYS A 366 18.88 -22.63 2.84
CA LYS A 366 18.55 -21.22 3.00
C LYS A 366 18.81 -20.42 1.74
N ASN A 367 20.00 -20.55 1.15
CA ASN A 367 20.35 -19.80 -0.06
C ASN A 367 19.42 -20.18 -1.22
N LYS A 368 19.18 -21.49 -1.42
CA LYS A 368 18.20 -21.96 -2.42
C LYS A 368 16.79 -21.41 -2.19
N LEU A 369 16.36 -21.26 -0.94
CA LEU A 369 15.07 -20.64 -0.60
C LEU A 369 15.06 -19.15 -0.97
N LEU A 370 16.10 -18.40 -0.57
CA LEU A 370 16.20 -16.96 -0.83
C LEU A 370 16.33 -16.64 -2.31
N ASP A 371 16.98 -17.51 -3.09
CA ASP A 371 17.10 -17.37 -4.54
C ASP A 371 15.75 -17.38 -5.26
N LEU A 372 14.73 -18.04 -4.70
CA LEU A 372 13.36 -18.00 -5.23
C LEU A 372 12.76 -16.58 -5.20
N PHE A 373 13.26 -15.71 -4.32
CA PHE A 373 12.76 -14.34 -4.12
C PHE A 373 13.57 -13.28 -4.89
N ASN A 374 14.65 -13.65 -5.58
CA ASN A 374 15.51 -12.74 -6.35
C ASN A 374 14.97 -12.43 -7.77
N VAL A 375 13.66 -12.56 -7.98
CA VAL A 375 12.97 -12.58 -9.29
C VAL A 375 12.28 -11.27 -9.65
#